data_AF-U2GCN7-F1
#
_entry.id   AF-U2GCN7-F1
#
_cell.length_a   1.000
_cell.length_b   1.000
_cell.length_c   1.000
_cell.angle_alpha   90.00
_cell.angle_beta   90.00
_cell.angle_gamma   90.00
#
_symmetry.space_group_name_H-M   'P 1'
#
loop_
_entity.id
_entity.type
_entity.pdbx_description
1 polymer ?
#
loop_
_entity_poly.entity_id
_entity_poly.type
_entity_poly.pdbx_seq_one_letter_code
_entity_poly.pdbx_strand_id
1 'polypeptide(L)'
;MSYQDILDEKDESVKEASKFINFIKARFLNSHIIGSKQGRLIALLESECELYLKLNRTNYSEISKELSELKERICFVILDIKDEIAKDFEDKNYEIYKGAANSDEERLEKIKNELLFNSYFESRLGEHSANLKANFIKECAKNFFKHSNFIVPVVSMLCYFLYFGFEIGYFPSLDSSEMIFTGILLFCATAIVTAFEIAILVFVSYLYQNDDKKYKFKKPKFLFFYSSNFIYFLTLISFAILAFEAFKLNYGWGAILSLLLLSYAGVNLAVFFKDRSNFIIYLLSLIMLLLFIISVVVLKDGGFLALWILFCSFMLSFVLGVASIKETKDFSFVFYAALLLMIVSNSLLFIKYTAKTFNIGDVDYKFLLVDKSALKALPSSLCEAKGKEQTPCEIDEKAVKIYDVKSLCNIGKFYYLQTKDGVKFELDSRKVISRVKE
;
A
#
# COMPACT_ATOMS: atom_id res chain seq x y z
N MET A 1 -3.02 0.37 -25.38
CA MET A 1 -1.98 0.47 -26.41
C MET A 1 -2.53 1.24 -27.59
N SER A 2 -1.66 1.99 -28.25
CA SER A 2 -1.87 2.59 -29.56
C SER A 2 -1.44 1.60 -30.67
N TYR A 3 -1.79 1.90 -31.92
CA TYR A 3 -1.27 1.14 -33.09
C TYR A 3 0.25 1.20 -33.18
N GLN A 4 0.84 2.33 -32.79
CA GLN A 4 2.29 2.52 -32.84
C GLN A 4 3.00 1.66 -31.80
N ASP A 5 2.44 1.54 -30.58
CA ASP A 5 3.02 0.74 -29.51
C ASP A 5 3.20 -0.74 -29.93
N ILE A 6 2.18 -1.32 -30.60
CA ILE A 6 2.23 -2.73 -31.04
C ILE A 6 3.19 -2.92 -32.23
N LEU A 7 3.30 -1.92 -33.10
CA LEU A 7 4.27 -1.95 -34.20
C LEU A 7 5.70 -1.91 -33.68
N ASP A 8 5.97 -1.08 -32.68
CA ASP A 8 7.30 -0.95 -32.08
C ASP A 8 7.70 -2.24 -31.34
N GLU A 9 6.75 -2.96 -30.76
CA GLU A 9 6.96 -4.27 -30.11
C GLU A 9 7.07 -5.45 -31.09
N LYS A 10 6.60 -5.31 -32.33
CA LYS A 10 6.42 -6.41 -33.29
C LYS A 10 7.71 -7.19 -33.55
N ASP A 11 8.75 -6.49 -33.97
CA ASP A 11 9.99 -7.14 -34.43
C ASP A 11 10.74 -7.80 -33.27
N GLU A 12 10.68 -7.20 -32.08
CA GLU A 12 11.25 -7.77 -30.86
C GLU A 12 10.47 -9.01 -30.42
N SER A 13 9.13 -8.93 -30.39
CA SER A 13 8.25 -10.03 -29.97
C SER A 13 8.39 -11.26 -30.87
N VAL A 14 8.43 -11.08 -32.19
CA VAL A 14 8.63 -12.18 -33.15
C VAL A 14 10.00 -12.84 -32.95
N LYS A 15 11.04 -12.03 -32.73
CA LYS A 15 12.40 -12.52 -32.48
C LYS A 15 12.49 -13.29 -31.15
N GLU A 16 11.84 -12.82 -30.10
CA GLU A 16 11.79 -13.50 -28.80
C GLU A 16 11.03 -14.82 -28.88
N ALA A 17 9.87 -14.84 -29.52
CA ALA A 17 9.08 -16.07 -29.73
C ALA A 17 9.88 -17.12 -30.50
N SER A 18 10.60 -16.73 -31.56
CA SER A 18 11.47 -17.63 -32.31
C SER A 18 12.59 -18.24 -31.44
N LYS A 19 13.27 -17.41 -30.64
CA LYS A 19 14.29 -17.90 -29.68
C LYS A 19 13.69 -18.86 -28.65
N PHE A 20 12.48 -18.56 -28.18
CA PHE A 20 11.80 -19.37 -27.18
C PHE A 20 11.39 -20.75 -27.76
N ILE A 21 10.86 -20.79 -28.98
CA ILE A 21 10.58 -22.05 -29.71
C ILE A 21 11.86 -22.90 -29.83
N ASN A 22 12.98 -22.28 -30.20
CA ASN A 22 14.26 -22.98 -30.32
C ASN A 22 14.74 -23.53 -28.98
N PHE A 23 14.56 -22.80 -27.88
CA PHE A 23 14.85 -23.28 -26.54
C PHE A 23 14.03 -24.53 -26.20
N ILE A 24 12.71 -24.53 -26.45
CA ILE A 24 11.84 -25.68 -26.18
C ILE A 24 12.31 -26.89 -26.99
N LYS A 25 12.54 -26.72 -28.30
CA LYS A 25 13.03 -27.80 -29.19
C LYS A 25 14.40 -28.33 -28.75
N ALA A 26 15.26 -27.48 -28.19
CA ALA A 26 16.59 -27.86 -27.73
C ALA A 26 16.57 -28.65 -26.40
N ARG A 27 15.53 -28.50 -25.58
CA ARG A 27 15.49 -29.06 -24.22
C ARG A 27 14.51 -30.21 -24.03
N PHE A 28 13.45 -30.27 -24.81
CA PHE A 28 12.42 -31.30 -24.70
C PHE A 28 12.45 -32.25 -25.90
N LEU A 29 12.27 -33.55 -25.65
CA LEU A 29 12.20 -34.58 -26.70
C LEU A 29 10.82 -34.63 -27.37
N ASN A 30 9.77 -34.37 -26.59
CA ASN A 30 8.38 -34.42 -27.04
C ASN A 30 7.89 -33.14 -27.76
N SER A 31 8.74 -32.12 -27.93
CA SER A 31 8.35 -30.81 -28.49
C SER A 31 7.76 -30.86 -29.90
N HIS A 32 8.01 -31.95 -30.65
CA HIS A 32 7.47 -32.18 -31.99
C HIS A 32 6.05 -32.79 -31.97
N ILE A 33 5.61 -33.31 -30.82
CA ILE A 33 4.30 -33.93 -30.66
C ILE A 33 3.28 -32.82 -30.39
N ILE A 34 2.40 -32.54 -31.36
CA ILE A 34 1.40 -31.45 -31.28
C ILE A 34 0.51 -31.59 -30.03
N GLY A 35 0.18 -32.82 -29.62
CA GLY A 35 -0.63 -33.09 -28.43
C GLY A 35 0.11 -32.90 -27.09
N SER A 36 1.44 -32.80 -27.09
CA SER A 36 2.21 -32.52 -25.87
C SER A 36 2.04 -31.07 -25.43
N LYS A 37 2.26 -30.77 -24.14
CA LYS A 37 2.20 -29.39 -23.63
C LYS A 37 3.25 -28.50 -24.33
N GLN A 38 4.43 -29.03 -24.59
CA GLN A 38 5.54 -28.35 -25.27
C GLN A 38 5.21 -28.08 -26.75
N GLY A 39 4.62 -29.04 -27.45
CA GLY A 39 4.14 -28.86 -28.82
C GLY A 39 3.00 -27.85 -28.92
N ARG A 40 2.05 -27.89 -27.98
CA ARG A 40 0.99 -26.86 -27.85
C ARG A 40 1.58 -25.47 -27.62
N LEU A 41 2.59 -25.34 -26.75
CA LEU A 41 3.27 -24.07 -26.51
C LEU A 41 3.94 -23.52 -27.78
N ILE A 42 4.61 -24.38 -28.54
CA ILE A 42 5.22 -23.98 -29.82
C ILE A 42 4.15 -23.49 -30.80
N ALA A 43 3.05 -24.21 -30.96
CA ALA A 43 1.97 -23.81 -31.86
C ALA A 43 1.35 -22.45 -31.49
N LEU A 44 1.21 -22.17 -30.19
CA LEU A 44 0.73 -20.87 -29.70
C LEU A 44 1.74 -19.74 -29.99
N LEU A 45 3.04 -19.98 -29.79
CA LEU A 45 4.10 -19.01 -30.12
C LEU A 45 4.20 -18.73 -31.63
N GLU A 46 4.03 -19.76 -32.46
CA GLU A 46 3.97 -19.60 -33.91
C GLU A 46 2.74 -18.79 -34.34
N SER A 47 1.58 -19.05 -33.70
CA SER A 47 0.35 -18.27 -33.91
C SER A 47 0.54 -16.79 -33.51
N GLU A 48 1.29 -16.52 -32.44
CA GLU A 48 1.59 -15.15 -31.98
C GLU A 48 2.37 -14.39 -33.06
N CYS A 49 3.40 -15.03 -33.62
CA CYS A 49 4.17 -14.47 -34.74
C CYS A 49 3.28 -14.19 -35.96
N GLU A 50 2.38 -15.11 -36.32
CA GLU A 50 1.47 -14.89 -37.45
C GLU A 50 0.55 -13.69 -37.27
N LEU A 51 -0.01 -13.51 -36.07
CA LEU A 51 -0.88 -12.37 -35.76
C LEU A 51 -0.12 -11.04 -35.89
N TYR A 52 1.11 -10.98 -35.39
CA TYR A 52 1.99 -9.83 -35.57
C TYR A 52 2.29 -9.53 -37.05
N LEU A 53 2.45 -10.56 -37.88
CA LEU A 53 2.66 -10.39 -39.33
C LEU A 53 1.41 -9.90 -40.06
N LYS A 54 0.22 -10.34 -39.64
CA LYS A 54 -1.09 -9.94 -40.19
C LYS A 54 -1.55 -8.54 -39.72
N LEU A 55 -0.88 -7.96 -38.73
CA LEU A 55 -1.20 -6.66 -38.15
C LEU A 55 -1.15 -5.52 -39.19
N ASN A 56 -2.26 -4.78 -39.31
CA ASN A 56 -2.36 -3.55 -40.07
C ASN A 56 -3.30 -2.55 -39.38
N ARG A 57 -3.42 -1.33 -39.94
CA ARG A 57 -4.25 -0.26 -39.33
C ARG A 57 -5.73 -0.59 -39.24
N THR A 58 -6.27 -1.41 -40.15
CA THR A 58 -7.71 -1.66 -40.25
C THR A 58 -8.17 -2.84 -39.37
N ASN A 59 -7.31 -3.81 -39.10
CA ASN A 59 -7.59 -4.98 -38.24
C ASN A 59 -6.95 -4.89 -36.84
N TYR A 60 -6.37 -3.74 -36.49
CA TYR A 60 -5.64 -3.53 -35.24
C TYR A 60 -6.41 -3.93 -33.98
N SER A 61 -7.67 -3.50 -33.83
CA SER A 61 -8.42 -3.73 -32.59
C SER A 61 -8.72 -5.22 -32.37
N GLU A 62 -9.03 -5.93 -33.45
CA GLU A 62 -9.30 -7.36 -33.46
C GLU A 62 -8.03 -8.15 -33.15
N ILE A 63 -6.95 -7.90 -33.88
CA ILE A 63 -5.65 -8.56 -33.66
C ILE A 63 -5.11 -8.27 -32.26
N SER A 64 -5.22 -7.03 -31.78
CA SER A 64 -4.78 -6.67 -30.43
C SER A 64 -5.52 -7.48 -29.36
N LYS A 65 -6.83 -7.70 -29.54
CA LYS A 65 -7.64 -8.53 -28.65
C LYS A 65 -7.23 -10.00 -28.73
N GLU A 66 -7.11 -10.55 -29.93
CA GLU A 66 -6.69 -11.95 -30.13
C GLU A 66 -5.30 -12.20 -29.55
N LEU A 67 -4.38 -11.26 -29.72
CA LEU A 67 -3.01 -11.35 -29.22
C LEU A 67 -2.96 -11.30 -27.69
N SER A 68 -3.82 -10.49 -27.06
CA SER A 68 -3.99 -10.49 -25.60
C SER A 68 -4.50 -11.85 -25.09
N GLU A 69 -5.52 -12.42 -25.72
CA GLU A 69 -6.06 -13.74 -25.36
C GLU A 69 -5.03 -14.87 -25.59
N LEU A 70 -4.25 -14.76 -26.66
CA LEU A 70 -3.21 -15.72 -26.99
C LEU A 70 -2.05 -15.69 -25.98
N LYS A 71 -1.58 -14.50 -25.61
CA LYS A 71 -0.54 -14.31 -24.57
C LYS A 71 -0.97 -14.93 -23.23
N GLU A 72 -2.24 -14.80 -22.87
CA GLU A 72 -2.80 -15.44 -21.67
C GLU A 72 -2.80 -16.97 -21.78
N ARG A 73 -3.22 -17.55 -22.91
CA ARG A 73 -3.16 -19.00 -23.15
C ARG A 73 -1.72 -19.54 -23.10
N ILE A 74 -0.75 -18.81 -23.66
CA ILE A 74 0.68 -19.14 -23.58
C ILE A 74 1.11 -19.26 -22.11
N CYS A 75 0.70 -18.33 -21.26
CA CYS A 75 1.05 -18.34 -19.85
C CYS A 75 0.48 -19.55 -19.11
N PHE A 76 -0.79 -19.92 -19.36
CA PHE A 76 -1.37 -21.13 -18.76
C PHE A 76 -0.63 -22.40 -19.17
N VAL A 77 -0.24 -22.53 -20.44
CA VAL A 77 0.55 -23.69 -20.89
C VAL A 77 1.94 -23.70 -20.27
N ILE A 78 2.58 -22.54 -20.08
CA ILE A 78 3.86 -22.44 -19.36
C ILE A 78 3.72 -22.94 -17.92
N LEU A 79 2.64 -22.58 -17.23
CA LEU A 79 2.36 -23.06 -15.87
C LEU A 79 2.20 -24.59 -15.83
N ASP A 80 1.41 -25.15 -16.75
CA ASP A 80 1.22 -26.61 -16.87
C ASP A 80 2.55 -27.35 -17.13
N ILE A 81 3.47 -26.75 -17.89
CA ILE A 81 4.81 -27.29 -18.15
C ILE A 81 5.69 -27.17 -16.89
N LYS A 82 5.64 -26.06 -16.15
CA LYS A 82 6.40 -25.91 -14.89
C LYS A 82 5.94 -26.95 -13.85
N ASP A 83 4.65 -27.19 -13.74
CA ASP A 83 4.09 -28.19 -12.84
C ASP A 83 4.46 -29.62 -13.27
N GLU A 84 4.47 -29.90 -14.58
CA GLU A 84 4.98 -31.16 -15.14
C GLU A 84 6.45 -31.38 -14.80
N ILE A 85 7.30 -30.38 -15.01
CA ILE A 85 8.73 -30.45 -14.65
C ILE A 85 8.90 -30.72 -13.15
N ALA A 86 8.19 -29.99 -12.30
CA ALA A 86 8.31 -30.16 -10.85
C ALA A 86 7.97 -31.61 -10.44
N LYS A 87 6.84 -32.12 -10.96
CA LYS A 87 6.36 -33.46 -10.67
C LYS A 87 7.26 -34.56 -11.24
N ASP A 88 7.67 -34.45 -12.50
CA ASP A 88 8.54 -35.42 -13.15
C ASP A 88 9.89 -35.55 -12.43
N PHE A 89 10.43 -34.45 -11.92
CA PHE A 89 11.69 -34.50 -11.15
C PHE A 89 11.51 -35.10 -9.75
N GLU A 90 10.35 -34.96 -9.12
CA GLU A 90 10.01 -35.66 -7.87
C GLU A 90 9.82 -37.16 -8.11
N ASP A 91 9.09 -37.51 -9.17
CA ASP A 91 8.79 -38.89 -9.58
C ASP A 91 9.97 -39.59 -10.29
N LYS A 92 11.08 -38.87 -10.52
CA LYS A 92 12.28 -39.32 -11.26
C LYS A 92 11.99 -39.78 -12.70
N ASN A 93 10.98 -39.19 -13.33
CA ASN A 93 10.58 -39.45 -14.71
C ASN A 93 11.28 -38.49 -15.68
N TYR A 94 12.40 -38.90 -16.26
CA TYR A 94 13.23 -38.02 -17.08
C TYR A 94 13.06 -38.18 -18.61
N GLU A 95 12.10 -38.99 -19.05
CA GLU A 95 12.00 -39.46 -20.44
C GLU A 95 11.90 -38.34 -21.48
N ILE A 96 11.28 -37.22 -21.11
CA ILE A 96 11.02 -36.12 -22.04
C ILE A 96 12.12 -35.05 -22.05
N TYR A 97 13.14 -35.14 -21.18
CA TYR A 97 14.16 -34.12 -20.99
C TYR A 97 15.50 -34.50 -21.64
N LYS A 98 15.97 -33.67 -22.57
CA LYS A 98 17.25 -33.92 -23.26
C LYS A 98 18.43 -33.83 -22.28
N GLY A 99 19.20 -34.91 -22.19
CA GLY A 99 20.40 -34.99 -21.37
C GLY A 99 20.17 -35.38 -19.91
N ALA A 100 18.93 -35.61 -19.48
CA ALA A 100 18.62 -35.95 -18.08
C ALA A 100 18.81 -37.45 -17.76
N ALA A 101 18.47 -38.35 -18.69
CA ALA A 101 18.44 -39.80 -18.46
C ALA A 101 19.75 -40.43 -17.93
N ASN A 102 20.92 -39.82 -18.23
CA ASN A 102 22.24 -40.31 -17.81
C ASN A 102 23.01 -39.29 -16.95
N SER A 103 22.30 -38.33 -16.35
CA SER A 103 22.91 -37.28 -15.51
C SER A 103 23.02 -37.72 -14.05
N ASP A 104 24.03 -37.23 -13.35
CA ASP A 104 24.16 -37.34 -11.90
C ASP A 104 23.19 -36.37 -11.18
N GLU A 105 23.01 -36.56 -9.87
CA GLU A 105 22.06 -35.75 -9.07
C GLU A 105 22.38 -34.24 -9.15
N GLU A 106 23.66 -33.86 -9.17
CA GLU A 106 24.07 -32.46 -9.29
C GLU A 106 23.67 -31.86 -10.66
N ARG A 107 23.89 -32.59 -11.77
CA ARG A 107 23.41 -32.13 -13.08
C ARG A 107 21.89 -32.13 -13.17
N LEU A 108 21.20 -33.10 -12.60
CA LEU A 108 19.74 -33.15 -12.63
C LEU A 108 19.16 -31.92 -11.93
N GLU A 109 19.69 -31.55 -10.77
CA GLU A 109 19.29 -30.33 -10.06
C GLU A 109 19.56 -29.08 -10.91
N LYS A 110 20.70 -29.04 -11.63
CA LYS A 110 21.01 -27.94 -12.54
C LYS A 110 20.04 -27.88 -13.73
N ILE A 111 19.71 -29.01 -14.35
CA ILE A 111 18.76 -29.10 -15.47
C ILE A 111 17.37 -28.66 -14.98
N LYS A 112 16.91 -29.15 -13.83
CA LYS A 112 15.64 -28.74 -13.21
C LYS A 112 15.56 -27.23 -13.07
N ASN A 113 16.61 -26.63 -12.48
CA ASN A 113 16.67 -25.19 -12.24
C ASN A 113 16.76 -24.39 -13.55
N GLU A 114 17.53 -24.87 -14.54
CA GLU A 114 17.58 -24.27 -15.88
C GLU A 114 16.23 -24.29 -16.58
N LEU A 115 15.41 -25.33 -16.40
CA LEU A 115 14.10 -25.46 -17.03
C LEU A 115 13.04 -24.61 -16.32
N LEU A 116 12.95 -24.70 -14.99
CA LEU A 116 11.93 -24.01 -14.19
C LEU A 116 12.12 -22.49 -14.18
N PHE A 117 13.36 -22.01 -14.11
CA PHE A 117 13.71 -20.60 -13.94
C PHE A 117 14.33 -19.97 -15.19
N ASN A 118 14.01 -20.52 -16.37
CA ASN A 118 14.50 -19.96 -17.62
C ASN A 118 13.92 -18.57 -17.88
N SER A 119 14.70 -17.70 -18.53
CA SER A 119 14.32 -16.31 -18.76
C SER A 119 13.05 -16.14 -19.62
N TYR A 120 12.75 -17.10 -20.50
CA TYR A 120 11.56 -17.01 -21.36
C TYR A 120 10.27 -17.24 -20.55
N PHE A 121 10.25 -18.24 -19.68
CA PHE A 121 9.11 -18.50 -18.79
C PHE A 121 8.90 -17.33 -17.84
N GLU A 122 9.96 -16.88 -17.18
CA GLU A 122 9.88 -15.77 -16.22
C GLU A 122 9.43 -14.46 -16.88
N SER A 123 9.90 -14.16 -18.11
CA SER A 123 9.48 -12.98 -18.85
C SER A 123 7.97 -12.99 -19.13
N ARG A 124 7.45 -14.09 -19.68
CA ARG A 124 6.02 -14.21 -20.03
C ARG A 124 5.11 -14.19 -18.80
N LEU A 125 5.47 -14.93 -17.75
CA LEU A 125 4.71 -14.95 -16.49
C LEU A 125 4.74 -13.58 -15.80
N GLY A 126 5.89 -12.88 -15.85
CA GLY A 126 6.05 -11.53 -15.32
C GLY A 126 5.17 -10.50 -16.06
N GLU A 127 5.17 -10.52 -17.40
CA GLU A 127 4.32 -9.65 -18.24
C GLU A 127 2.83 -9.88 -17.93
N HIS A 128 2.41 -11.14 -17.89
CA HIS A 128 1.03 -11.50 -17.58
C HIS A 128 0.61 -11.03 -16.18
N SER A 129 1.42 -11.32 -15.16
CA SER A 129 1.17 -10.86 -13.78
C SER A 129 1.08 -9.33 -13.70
N ALA A 130 1.94 -8.58 -14.41
CA ALA A 130 1.90 -7.12 -14.42
C ALA A 130 0.61 -6.60 -15.06
N ASN A 131 0.17 -7.19 -16.17
CA ASN A 131 -1.06 -6.84 -16.85
C ASN A 131 -2.31 -7.12 -16.00
N LEU A 132 -2.35 -8.27 -15.31
CA LEU A 132 -3.42 -8.59 -14.36
C LEU A 132 -3.52 -7.54 -13.25
N LYS A 133 -2.39 -7.19 -12.62
CA LYS A 133 -2.33 -6.15 -11.56
C LYS A 133 -2.83 -4.81 -12.08
N ALA A 134 -2.33 -4.37 -13.24
CA ALA A 134 -2.70 -3.08 -13.84
C ALA A 134 -4.20 -3.01 -14.17
N ASN A 135 -4.74 -4.06 -14.78
CA ASN A 135 -6.17 -4.15 -15.11
C ASN A 135 -7.04 -4.15 -13.85
N PHE A 136 -6.64 -4.89 -12.81
CA PHE A 136 -7.34 -4.90 -11.54
C PHE A 136 -7.35 -3.51 -10.87
N ILE A 137 -6.21 -2.82 -10.82
CA ILE A 137 -6.12 -1.47 -10.24
C ILE A 137 -6.99 -0.48 -11.04
N LYS A 138 -6.97 -0.58 -12.37
CA LYS A 138 -7.80 0.25 -13.25
C LYS A 138 -9.29 0.03 -12.99
N GLU A 139 -9.72 -1.21 -12.84
CA GLU A 139 -11.12 -1.53 -12.52
C GLU A 139 -11.49 -1.06 -11.11
N CYS A 140 -10.59 -1.18 -10.13
CA CYS A 140 -10.78 -0.64 -8.78
C CYS A 140 -10.97 0.88 -8.80
N ALA A 141 -10.12 1.61 -9.52
CA ALA A 141 -10.22 3.06 -9.66
C ALA A 141 -11.53 3.45 -10.35
N LYS A 142 -11.89 2.77 -11.44
CA LYS A 142 -13.16 3.00 -12.15
C LYS A 142 -14.36 2.74 -11.24
N ASN A 143 -14.32 1.67 -10.46
CA ASN A 143 -15.37 1.33 -9.50
C ASN A 143 -15.47 2.38 -8.38
N PHE A 144 -14.33 2.85 -7.85
CA PHE A 144 -14.28 3.92 -6.87
C PHE A 144 -14.93 5.20 -7.40
N PHE A 145 -14.55 5.67 -8.59
CA PHE A 145 -15.14 6.88 -9.17
C PHE A 145 -16.62 6.72 -9.51
N LYS A 146 -17.05 5.55 -9.97
CA LYS A 146 -18.47 5.24 -10.25
C LYS A 146 -19.33 5.27 -8.99
N HIS A 147 -18.78 4.82 -7.86
CA HIS A 147 -19.49 4.69 -6.58
C HIS A 147 -19.02 5.70 -5.52
N SER A 148 -18.31 6.76 -5.92
CA SER A 148 -17.67 7.73 -5.02
C SER A 148 -18.67 8.44 -4.12
N ASN A 149 -19.85 8.77 -4.66
CA ASN A 149 -20.97 9.38 -3.92
C ASN A 149 -21.46 8.53 -2.75
N PHE A 150 -21.18 7.23 -2.74
CA PHE A 150 -21.49 6.33 -1.62
C PHE A 150 -20.25 6.04 -0.77
N ILE A 151 -19.11 5.73 -1.41
CA ILE A 151 -17.89 5.35 -0.71
C ILE A 151 -17.35 6.49 0.15
N VAL A 152 -17.29 7.71 -0.40
CA VAL A 152 -16.69 8.86 0.30
C VAL A 152 -17.49 9.20 1.57
N PRO A 153 -18.82 9.34 1.56
CA PRO A 153 -19.59 9.58 2.79
C PRO A 153 -19.42 8.48 3.85
N VAL A 154 -19.41 7.20 3.46
CA VAL A 154 -19.24 6.08 4.41
C VAL A 154 -17.87 6.14 5.09
N VAL A 155 -16.78 6.31 4.32
CA VAL A 155 -15.43 6.43 4.88
C VAL A 155 -15.29 7.72 5.70
N SER A 156 -15.94 8.80 5.29
CA SER A 156 -15.96 10.08 6.00
C SER A 156 -16.63 9.95 7.37
N MET A 157 -17.74 9.22 7.48
CA MET A 157 -18.36 8.91 8.77
C MET A 157 -17.39 8.13 9.67
N LEU A 158 -16.66 7.15 9.13
CA LEU A 158 -15.65 6.43 9.92
C LEU A 158 -14.56 7.38 10.44
N CYS A 159 -14.06 8.30 9.62
CA CYS A 159 -13.11 9.33 10.08
C CYS A 159 -13.71 10.22 11.18
N TYR A 160 -14.96 10.63 11.05
CA TYR A 160 -15.66 11.39 12.09
C TYR A 160 -15.71 10.60 13.42
N PHE A 161 -16.11 9.33 13.38
CA PHE A 161 -16.16 8.49 14.58
C PHE A 161 -14.78 8.22 15.19
N LEU A 162 -13.75 8.05 14.36
CA LEU A 162 -12.38 7.90 14.84
C LEU A 162 -11.90 9.17 15.57
N TYR A 163 -12.13 10.35 15.01
CA TYR A 163 -11.72 11.60 15.65
C TYR A 163 -12.48 11.86 16.94
N PHE A 164 -13.81 11.91 16.88
CA PHE A 164 -14.61 12.32 18.03
C PHE A 164 -14.76 11.20 19.07
N GLY A 165 -14.87 9.95 18.63
CA GLY A 165 -15.04 8.80 19.51
C GLY A 165 -13.75 8.33 20.16
N PHE A 166 -12.67 8.19 19.39
CA PHE A 166 -11.41 7.62 19.90
C PHE A 166 -10.43 8.69 20.38
N GLU A 167 -10.21 9.76 19.60
CA GLU A 167 -9.20 10.77 19.95
C GLU A 167 -9.70 11.81 20.97
N ILE A 168 -10.92 12.31 20.80
CA ILE A 168 -11.49 13.37 21.66
C ILE A 168 -12.31 12.77 22.83
N GLY A 169 -12.89 11.59 22.63
CA GLY A 169 -13.77 10.92 23.59
C GLY A 169 -15.07 11.69 23.86
N TYR A 170 -15.58 12.42 22.87
CA TYR A 170 -16.78 13.24 22.96
C TYR A 170 -17.36 13.52 21.58
N PHE A 171 -18.67 13.34 21.42
CA PHE A 171 -19.38 13.56 20.15
C PHE A 171 -20.10 14.91 20.14
N PRO A 172 -19.75 15.83 19.22
CA PRO A 172 -20.48 17.07 19.06
C PRO A 172 -21.88 16.82 18.50
N SER A 173 -22.89 17.53 19.02
CA SER A 173 -24.24 17.58 18.47
C SER A 173 -24.24 18.34 17.13
N LEU A 174 -23.98 17.61 16.05
CA LEU A 174 -24.04 18.06 14.66
C LEU A 174 -25.28 17.48 13.97
N ASP A 175 -25.80 18.18 12.97
CA ASP A 175 -26.75 17.56 12.06
C ASP A 175 -26.06 16.52 11.14
N SER A 176 -26.84 15.68 10.46
CA SER A 176 -26.28 14.62 9.61
C SER A 176 -25.39 15.15 8.48
N SER A 177 -25.70 16.33 7.94
CA SER A 177 -24.93 16.95 6.87
C SER A 177 -23.59 17.52 7.37
N GLU A 178 -23.60 18.20 8.51
CA GLU A 178 -22.43 18.74 9.20
C GLU A 178 -21.50 17.60 9.63
N MET A 179 -22.04 16.49 10.11
CA MET A 179 -21.27 15.29 10.45
C MET A 179 -20.55 14.72 9.22
N ILE A 180 -21.27 14.52 8.11
CA ILE A 180 -20.68 14.01 6.86
C ILE A 180 -19.63 15.00 6.34
N PHE A 181 -19.93 16.30 6.32
CA PHE A 181 -19.00 17.34 5.87
C PHE A 181 -17.72 17.38 6.71
N THR A 182 -17.85 17.32 8.04
CA THR A 182 -16.70 17.26 8.96
C THR A 182 -15.87 16.00 8.70
N GLY A 183 -16.54 14.85 8.53
CA GLY A 183 -15.90 13.60 8.16
C GLY A 183 -15.12 13.69 6.84
N ILE A 184 -15.67 14.37 5.83
CA ILE A 184 -15.02 14.57 4.52
C ILE A 184 -13.74 15.39 4.70
N LEU A 185 -13.79 16.49 5.45
CA LEU A 185 -12.60 17.31 5.72
C LEU A 185 -11.50 16.52 6.44
N LEU A 186 -11.88 15.69 7.41
CA LEU A 186 -10.95 14.79 8.10
C LEU A 186 -10.38 13.73 7.16
N PHE A 187 -11.19 13.18 6.26
CA PHE A 187 -10.77 12.20 5.27
C PHE A 187 -9.85 12.79 4.19
N CYS A 188 -10.01 14.05 3.79
CA CYS A 188 -9.24 14.67 2.71
C CYS A 188 -7.72 14.58 2.91
N ALA A 189 -7.22 14.87 4.11
CA ALA A 189 -5.79 14.76 4.40
C ALA A 189 -5.31 13.31 4.40
N THR A 190 -6.07 12.39 5.01
CA THR A 190 -5.80 10.95 4.94
C THR A 190 -5.73 10.46 3.50
N ALA A 191 -6.64 10.90 2.64
CA ALA A 191 -6.68 10.53 1.23
C ALA A 191 -5.46 11.05 0.46
N ILE A 192 -5.03 12.30 0.73
CA ILE A 192 -3.82 12.88 0.11
C ILE A 192 -2.56 12.10 0.51
N VAL A 193 -2.40 11.80 1.81
CA VAL A 193 -1.25 11.01 2.30
C VAL A 193 -1.26 9.61 1.71
N THR A 194 -2.42 8.94 1.72
CA THR A 194 -2.58 7.60 1.13
C THR A 194 -2.26 7.60 -0.37
N ALA A 195 -2.68 8.63 -1.11
CA ALA A 195 -2.36 8.76 -2.54
C ALA A 195 -0.85 8.96 -2.78
N PHE A 196 -0.19 9.75 -1.93
CA PHE A 196 1.27 9.93 -1.97
C PHE A 196 2.02 8.62 -1.70
N GLU A 197 1.56 7.83 -0.73
CA GLU A 197 2.13 6.51 -0.43
C GLU A 197 1.96 5.53 -1.59
N ILE A 198 0.79 5.50 -2.23
CA ILE A 198 0.55 4.72 -3.44
C ILE A 198 1.52 5.15 -4.55
N ALA A 199 1.76 6.45 -4.72
CA ALA A 199 2.73 6.94 -5.71
C ALA A 199 4.16 6.47 -5.40
N ILE A 200 4.58 6.48 -4.12
CA ILE A 200 5.86 5.91 -3.70
C ILE A 200 5.92 4.41 -4.02
N LEU A 201 4.87 3.64 -3.74
CA LEU A 201 4.81 2.21 -4.03
C LEU A 201 4.94 1.92 -5.53
N VAL A 202 4.30 2.72 -6.37
CA VAL A 202 4.44 2.63 -7.84
C VAL A 202 5.88 2.91 -8.25
N PHE A 203 6.50 3.96 -7.71
CA PHE A 203 7.90 4.30 -8.00
C PHE A 203 8.88 3.20 -7.55
N VAL A 204 8.70 2.68 -6.34
CA VAL A 204 9.50 1.59 -5.77
C VAL A 204 9.32 0.31 -6.60
N SER A 205 8.11 -0.01 -7.03
CA SER A 205 7.84 -1.16 -7.91
C SER A 205 8.52 -1.02 -9.27
N TYR A 206 8.54 0.18 -9.83
CA TYR A 206 9.29 0.48 -11.06
C TYR A 206 10.80 0.29 -10.88
N LEU A 207 11.37 0.74 -9.77
CA LEU A 207 12.78 0.49 -9.45
C LEU A 207 13.09 -1.01 -9.32
N TYR A 208 12.19 -1.78 -8.68
CA TYR A 208 12.33 -3.22 -8.56
C TYR A 208 12.39 -3.88 -9.94
N GLN A 209 11.42 -3.59 -10.83
CA GLN A 209 11.39 -4.17 -12.18
C GLN A 209 12.65 -3.83 -12.98
N ASN A 210 13.15 -2.60 -12.87
CA ASN A 210 14.38 -2.19 -13.54
C ASN A 210 15.62 -2.94 -13.04
N ASP A 211 15.72 -3.18 -11.73
CA ASP A 211 16.84 -3.93 -11.15
C ASP A 211 16.71 -5.44 -11.40
N ASP A 212 15.49 -5.97 -11.47
CA ASP A 212 15.21 -7.37 -11.79
C ASP A 212 15.54 -7.70 -13.26
N LYS A 213 15.17 -6.81 -14.20
CA LYS A 213 15.62 -6.89 -15.61
C LYS A 213 17.15 -6.88 -15.75
N LYS A 214 17.85 -6.20 -14.84
CA LYS A 214 19.33 -6.18 -14.77
C LYS A 214 19.91 -7.40 -14.04
N TYR A 215 19.09 -8.40 -13.74
CA TYR A 215 19.45 -9.65 -13.06
C TYR A 215 20.11 -9.46 -11.68
N LYS A 216 19.86 -8.33 -11.01
CA LYS A 216 20.50 -8.02 -9.71
C LYS A 216 19.99 -8.89 -8.56
N PHE A 217 18.86 -9.58 -8.74
CA PHE A 217 18.24 -10.42 -7.70
C PHE A 217 18.43 -11.94 -7.90
N LYS A 218 19.21 -12.38 -8.91
CA LYS A 218 19.37 -13.81 -9.22
C LYS A 218 20.19 -14.61 -8.20
N LYS A 219 21.19 -14.01 -7.54
CA LYS A 219 21.92 -14.62 -6.42
C LYS A 219 22.38 -13.54 -5.44
N PRO A 220 22.14 -13.69 -4.12
CA PRO A 220 22.69 -12.77 -3.13
C PRO A 220 24.21 -12.92 -3.12
N LYS A 221 24.94 -11.80 -2.97
CA LYS A 221 26.41 -11.84 -2.97
C LYS A 221 26.96 -12.48 -1.69
N PHE A 222 26.24 -12.35 -0.56
CA PHE A 222 26.52 -12.92 0.75
C PHE A 222 25.29 -12.71 1.66
N LEU A 223 24.90 -13.64 2.55
CA LEU A 223 23.92 -13.43 3.65
C LEU A 223 22.67 -12.58 3.30
N PHE A 224 21.99 -12.90 2.19
CA PHE A 224 20.81 -12.18 1.67
C PHE A 224 21.05 -10.77 1.12
N PHE A 225 22.29 -10.27 1.04
CA PHE A 225 22.59 -8.92 0.55
C PHE A 225 22.50 -8.81 -0.97
N TYR A 226 21.59 -7.95 -1.45
CA TYR A 226 21.57 -7.49 -2.83
C TYR A 226 22.00 -6.04 -2.94
N SER A 227 22.79 -5.75 -3.98
CA SER A 227 23.22 -4.40 -4.33
C SER A 227 22.29 -3.84 -5.40
N SER A 228 21.24 -3.16 -4.95
CA SER A 228 20.14 -2.70 -5.78
C SER A 228 19.69 -1.31 -5.34
N ASN A 229 19.44 -0.43 -6.32
CA ASN A 229 18.93 0.92 -6.05
C ASN A 229 17.56 0.80 -5.37
N PHE A 230 16.74 -0.15 -5.83
CA PHE A 230 15.48 -0.48 -5.20
C PHE A 230 15.63 -0.82 -3.70
N ILE A 231 16.58 -1.69 -3.32
CA ILE A 231 16.78 -2.04 -1.91
C ILE A 231 17.20 -0.82 -1.09
N TYR A 232 18.14 0.00 -1.58
CA TYR A 232 18.59 1.18 -0.85
C TYR A 232 17.46 2.20 -0.63
N PHE A 233 16.64 2.46 -1.65
CA PHE A 233 15.49 3.36 -1.53
C PHE A 233 14.44 2.82 -0.56
N LEU A 234 14.07 1.54 -0.68
CA LEU A 234 13.08 0.92 0.20
C LEU A 234 13.57 0.84 1.66
N THR A 235 14.86 0.61 1.85
CA THR A 235 15.51 0.65 3.18
C THR A 235 15.43 2.04 3.78
N LEU A 236 15.68 3.09 3.01
CA LEU A 236 15.65 4.46 3.49
C LEU A 236 14.23 4.88 3.90
N ILE A 237 13.22 4.48 3.12
CA ILE A 237 11.80 4.70 3.45
C ILE A 237 11.43 3.97 4.75
N SER A 238 11.78 2.68 4.85
CA SER A 238 11.51 1.86 6.04
C SER A 238 12.20 2.43 7.28
N PHE A 239 13.46 2.86 7.12
CA PHE A 239 14.22 3.51 8.17
C PHE A 239 13.59 4.83 8.60
N ALA A 240 13.15 5.67 7.66
CA ALA A 240 12.53 6.96 7.98
C ALA A 240 11.26 6.78 8.83
N ILE A 241 10.43 5.78 8.50
CA ILE A 241 9.21 5.45 9.27
C ILE A 241 9.57 5.02 10.69
N LEU A 242 10.53 4.11 10.85
CA LEU A 242 10.94 3.60 12.17
C LEU A 242 11.72 4.63 12.99
N ALA A 243 12.56 5.44 12.35
CA ALA A 243 13.37 6.46 12.99
C ALA A 243 12.51 7.62 13.52
N PHE A 244 11.45 7.99 12.80
CA PHE A 244 10.49 9.00 13.28
C PHE A 244 9.90 8.59 14.64
N GLU A 245 9.56 7.32 14.80
CA GLU A 245 9.00 6.82 16.05
C GLU A 245 10.04 6.67 17.16
N ALA A 246 11.22 6.14 16.83
CA ALA A 246 12.31 6.04 17.80
C ALA A 246 12.73 7.43 18.33
N PHE A 247 12.65 8.46 17.48
CA PHE A 247 12.86 9.85 17.89
C PHE A 247 11.77 10.33 18.86
N LYS A 248 10.49 10.04 18.57
CA LYS A 248 9.35 10.40 19.44
C LYS A 248 9.43 9.71 20.81
N LEU A 249 9.92 8.48 20.86
CA LEU A 249 10.13 7.69 22.08
C LEU A 249 11.45 8.04 22.81
N ASN A 250 12.17 9.08 22.40
CA ASN A 250 13.45 9.53 22.97
C ASN A 250 14.54 8.44 23.02
N TYR A 251 14.57 7.53 22.05
CA TYR A 251 15.68 6.60 21.92
C TYR A 251 16.98 7.34 21.58
N GLY A 252 18.11 6.86 22.11
CA GLY A 252 19.42 7.42 21.81
C GLY A 252 19.77 7.30 20.32
N TRP A 253 20.55 8.24 19.80
CA TRP A 253 20.98 8.29 18.40
C TRP A 253 21.58 6.97 17.89
N GLY A 254 22.33 6.24 18.73
CA GLY A 254 22.87 4.92 18.38
C GLY A 254 21.81 3.85 18.14
N ALA A 255 20.71 3.88 18.90
CA ALA A 255 19.58 2.97 18.70
C ALA A 255 18.74 3.38 17.47
N ILE A 256 18.62 4.68 17.19
CA ILE A 256 18.02 5.14 15.94
C ILE A 256 18.86 4.64 14.75
N LEU A 257 20.18 4.80 14.78
CA LEU A 257 21.06 4.37 13.69
C LEU A 257 21.01 2.84 13.46
N SER A 258 20.84 2.03 14.52
CA SER A 258 20.72 0.57 14.37
C SER A 258 19.44 0.13 13.65
N LEU A 259 18.38 0.96 13.64
CA LEU A 259 17.17 0.71 12.86
C LEU A 259 17.43 0.77 11.35
N LEU A 260 18.46 1.46 10.89
CA LEU A 260 18.86 1.46 9.47
C LEU A 260 19.32 0.06 9.06
N LEU A 261 20.14 -0.58 9.90
CA LEU A 261 20.62 -1.95 9.67
C LEU A 261 19.47 -2.95 9.74
N LEU A 262 18.56 -2.78 10.71
CA LEU A 262 17.37 -3.61 10.83
C LEU A 262 16.45 -3.48 9.62
N SER A 263 16.22 -2.25 9.16
CA SER A 263 15.43 -1.97 7.95
C SER A 263 16.06 -2.62 6.72
N TYR A 264 17.38 -2.52 6.58
CA TYR A 264 18.11 -3.12 5.48
C TYR A 264 17.99 -4.65 5.50
N ALA A 265 18.16 -5.28 6.68
CA ALA A 265 17.99 -6.72 6.83
C ALA A 265 16.56 -7.16 6.51
N GLY A 266 15.54 -6.45 7.01
CA GLY A 266 14.13 -6.75 6.77
C GLY A 266 13.75 -6.67 5.29
N VAL A 267 14.21 -5.62 4.58
CA VAL A 267 13.97 -5.46 3.14
C VAL A 267 14.63 -6.57 2.33
N ASN A 268 15.90 -6.90 2.62
CA ASN A 268 16.60 -7.99 1.92
C ASN A 268 15.91 -9.34 2.16
N LEU A 269 15.43 -9.59 3.38
CA LEU A 269 14.70 -10.81 3.70
C LEU A 269 13.37 -10.90 2.93
N ALA A 270 12.64 -9.80 2.83
CA ALA A 270 11.40 -9.74 2.05
C ALA A 270 11.64 -10.02 0.56
N VAL A 271 12.72 -9.50 -0.03
CA VAL A 271 13.12 -9.80 -1.42
C VAL A 271 13.53 -11.25 -1.58
N PHE A 272 14.25 -11.81 -0.62
CA PHE A 272 14.67 -13.21 -0.65
C PHE A 272 13.48 -14.18 -0.67
N PHE A 273 12.42 -13.88 0.10
CA PHE A 273 11.22 -14.71 0.16
C PHE A 273 10.16 -14.35 -0.90
N LYS A 274 10.50 -13.55 -1.93
CA LYS A 274 9.53 -13.08 -2.94
C LYS A 274 8.72 -14.20 -3.60
N ASP A 275 9.33 -15.36 -3.80
CA ASP A 275 8.71 -16.54 -4.43
C ASP A 275 7.87 -17.36 -3.45
N ARG A 276 7.87 -17.01 -2.16
CA ARG A 276 7.06 -17.62 -1.09
C ARG A 276 6.18 -16.58 -0.40
N SER A 277 5.43 -15.81 -1.19
CA SER A 277 4.54 -14.73 -0.73
C SER A 277 3.64 -15.13 0.44
N ASN A 278 3.07 -16.34 0.43
CA ASN A 278 2.23 -16.84 1.53
C ASN A 278 2.98 -16.89 2.88
N PHE A 279 4.24 -17.32 2.88
CA PHE A 279 5.06 -17.36 4.10
C PHE A 279 5.31 -15.94 4.65
N ILE A 280 5.61 -14.98 3.77
CA ILE A 280 5.79 -13.57 4.16
C ILE A 280 4.50 -13.01 4.75
N ILE A 281 3.35 -13.29 4.13
CA ILE A 281 2.04 -12.83 4.62
C ILE A 281 1.80 -13.38 6.03
N TYR A 282 1.97 -14.68 6.26
CA TYR A 282 1.81 -15.27 7.60
C TYR A 282 2.79 -14.69 8.63
N LEU A 283 4.04 -14.45 8.23
CA LEU A 283 5.07 -13.84 9.09
C LEU A 283 4.70 -12.40 9.47
N LEU A 284 4.28 -11.58 8.49
CA LEU A 284 3.82 -10.22 8.73
C LEU A 284 2.59 -10.19 9.63
N SER A 285 1.62 -11.10 9.42
CA SER A 285 0.44 -11.23 10.28
C SER A 285 0.80 -11.61 11.72
N LEU A 286 1.76 -12.52 11.92
CA LEU A 286 2.24 -12.92 13.24
C LEU A 286 2.94 -11.75 13.95
N ILE A 287 3.82 -11.03 13.25
CA ILE A 287 4.53 -9.86 13.78
C ILE A 287 3.53 -8.76 14.16
N MET A 288 2.52 -8.51 13.32
CA MET A 288 1.44 -7.55 13.61
C MET A 288 0.70 -7.89 14.89
N LEU A 289 0.37 -9.16 15.11
CA LEU A 289 -0.32 -9.62 16.31
C LEU A 289 0.54 -9.43 17.58
N LEU A 290 1.84 -9.77 17.51
CA LEU A 290 2.77 -9.56 18.62
C LEU A 290 2.95 -8.08 18.96
N LEU A 291 3.11 -7.24 17.94
CA LEU A 291 3.25 -5.79 18.13
C LEU A 291 1.98 -5.15 18.64
N PHE A 292 0.80 -5.62 18.20
CA PHE A 292 -0.48 -5.19 18.76
C PHE A 292 -0.54 -5.46 20.26
N ILE A 293 -0.16 -6.68 20.69
CA ILE A 293 -0.10 -7.03 22.11
C ILE A 293 0.86 -6.10 22.86
N ILE A 294 2.06 -5.84 22.32
CA ILE A 294 3.04 -4.95 22.96
C ILE A 294 2.51 -3.51 23.05
N SER A 295 1.91 -3.01 21.99
CA SER A 295 1.43 -1.62 21.91
C SER A 295 0.27 -1.36 22.86
N VAL A 296 -0.70 -2.26 22.88
CA VAL A 296 -1.94 -2.10 23.65
C VAL A 296 -1.75 -2.50 25.12
N VAL A 297 -1.05 -3.62 25.38
CA VAL A 297 -0.91 -4.16 26.74
C VAL A 297 0.25 -3.50 27.49
N VAL A 298 1.38 -3.24 26.82
CA VAL A 298 2.61 -2.77 27.49
C VAL A 298 2.76 -1.25 27.40
N LEU A 299 2.69 -0.68 26.19
CA LEU A 299 3.05 0.73 25.97
C LEU A 299 1.88 1.70 26.14
N LYS A 300 0.62 1.24 25.95
CA LYS A 300 -0.59 2.08 25.90
C LYS A 300 -0.48 3.28 24.95
N ASP A 301 0.35 3.19 23.92
CA ASP A 301 0.54 4.24 22.90
C ASP A 301 -0.13 3.80 21.59
N GLY A 302 -1.26 4.43 21.26
CA GLY A 302 -1.97 4.19 20.01
C GLY A 302 -1.24 4.70 18.76
N GLY A 303 -0.35 5.68 18.90
CA GLY A 303 0.42 6.23 17.78
C GLY A 303 1.46 5.22 17.27
N PHE A 304 2.13 4.52 18.20
CA PHE A 304 3.06 3.44 17.87
C PHE A 304 2.35 2.33 17.10
N LEU A 305 1.17 1.90 17.56
CA LEU A 305 0.36 0.90 16.86
C LEU A 305 0.01 1.35 15.43
N ALA A 306 -0.40 2.60 15.24
CA ALA A 306 -0.78 3.13 13.94
C ALA A 306 0.40 3.16 12.95
N LEU A 307 1.62 3.54 13.39
CA LEU A 307 2.82 3.48 12.55
C LEU A 307 3.21 2.06 12.14
N TRP A 308 3.01 1.07 13.02
CA TRP A 308 3.26 -0.33 12.65
C TRP A 308 2.23 -0.87 11.68
N ILE A 309 0.95 -0.53 11.85
CA ILE A 309 -0.09 -0.84 10.86
C ILE A 309 0.31 -0.24 9.50
N LEU A 310 0.79 1.00 9.49
CA LEU A 310 1.24 1.66 8.26
C LEU A 310 2.42 0.91 7.63
N PHE A 311 3.47 0.61 8.40
CA PHE A 311 4.63 -0.16 7.91
C PHE A 311 4.22 -1.51 7.31
N CYS A 312 3.37 -2.27 7.99
CA CYS A 312 2.92 -3.58 7.50
C CYS A 312 2.03 -3.47 6.26
N SER A 313 1.16 -2.46 6.19
CA SER A 313 0.35 -2.22 4.99
C SER A 313 1.22 -1.86 3.77
N PHE A 314 2.30 -1.11 3.98
CA PHE A 314 3.28 -0.77 2.97
C PHE A 314 4.07 -2.02 2.52
N MET A 315 4.54 -2.84 3.46
CA MET A 315 5.24 -4.10 3.15
C MET A 315 4.35 -5.11 2.42
N LEU A 316 3.07 -5.25 2.81
CA LEU A 316 2.10 -6.08 2.11
C LEU A 316 1.89 -5.59 0.67
N SER A 317 1.69 -4.29 0.49
CA SER A 317 1.53 -3.67 -0.84
C SER A 317 2.76 -3.90 -1.71
N PHE A 318 3.96 -3.82 -1.14
CA PHE A 318 5.21 -4.12 -1.83
C PHE A 318 5.31 -5.60 -2.23
N VAL A 319 5.05 -6.54 -1.32
CA VAL A 319 5.08 -7.98 -1.61
C VAL A 319 4.11 -8.31 -2.74
N LEU A 320 2.93 -7.69 -2.75
CA LEU A 320 1.98 -7.84 -3.85
C LEU A 320 2.50 -7.25 -5.17
N GLY A 321 3.22 -6.12 -5.11
CA GLY A 321 3.89 -5.53 -6.27
C GLY A 321 4.90 -6.48 -6.90
N VAL A 322 5.64 -7.25 -6.08
CA VAL A 322 6.70 -8.15 -6.54
C VAL A 322 6.23 -9.58 -6.85
N ALA A 323 5.24 -10.10 -6.14
CA ALA A 323 4.80 -11.48 -6.29
C ALA A 323 4.34 -11.80 -7.71
N SER A 324 4.66 -13.00 -8.20
CA SER A 324 4.16 -13.52 -9.47
C SER A 324 2.71 -13.99 -9.30
N ILE A 325 1.77 -13.19 -9.79
CA ILE A 325 0.33 -13.46 -9.64
C ILE A 325 -0.17 -14.22 -10.86
N LYS A 326 -0.83 -15.34 -10.61
CA LYS A 326 -1.50 -16.15 -11.64
C LYS A 326 -2.96 -15.74 -11.83
N GLU A 327 -3.66 -15.43 -10.73
CA GLU A 327 -5.09 -15.08 -10.74
C GLU A 327 -5.39 -13.84 -9.90
N THR A 328 -6.44 -13.09 -10.29
CA THR A 328 -6.87 -11.88 -9.59
C THR A 328 -7.43 -12.16 -8.19
N LYS A 329 -8.04 -13.32 -7.96
CA LYS A 329 -8.62 -13.71 -6.67
C LYS A 329 -7.56 -13.73 -5.57
N ASP A 330 -6.40 -14.32 -5.85
CA ASP A 330 -5.29 -14.50 -4.91
C ASP A 330 -4.74 -13.16 -4.37
N PHE A 331 -4.85 -12.10 -5.17
CA PHE A 331 -4.34 -10.77 -4.81
C PHE A 331 -5.42 -9.80 -4.32
N SER A 332 -6.66 -9.96 -4.79
CA SER A 332 -7.75 -9.02 -4.48
C SER A 332 -7.94 -8.79 -2.99
N PHE A 333 -7.97 -9.87 -2.20
CA PHE A 333 -8.14 -9.80 -0.75
C PHE A 333 -6.99 -9.06 -0.07
N VAL A 334 -5.74 -9.42 -0.41
CA VAL A 334 -4.55 -8.82 0.22
C VAL A 334 -4.42 -7.36 -0.17
N PHE A 335 -4.76 -6.99 -1.42
CA PHE A 335 -4.77 -5.61 -1.87
C PHE A 335 -5.76 -4.75 -1.10
N TYR A 336 -7.02 -5.19 -0.97
CA TYR A 336 -8.02 -4.45 -0.20
C TYR A 336 -7.68 -4.38 1.29
N ALA A 337 -7.10 -5.45 1.85
CA ALA A 337 -6.62 -5.44 3.24
C ALA A 337 -5.50 -4.41 3.43
N ALA A 338 -4.51 -4.39 2.54
CA ALA A 338 -3.41 -3.40 2.61
C ALA A 338 -3.94 -1.96 2.49
N LEU A 339 -4.83 -1.70 1.53
CA LEU A 339 -5.42 -0.38 1.32
C LEU A 339 -6.27 0.08 2.51
N LEU A 340 -7.06 -0.82 3.11
CA LEU A 340 -7.82 -0.52 4.32
C LEU A 340 -6.90 -0.18 5.50
N LEU A 341 -5.82 -0.96 5.69
CA LEU A 341 -4.84 -0.71 6.76
C LEU A 341 -4.11 0.62 6.55
N MET A 342 -3.78 1.00 5.32
CA MET A 342 -3.21 2.32 5.01
C MET A 342 -4.17 3.44 5.39
N ILE A 343 -5.44 3.35 4.99
CA ILE A 343 -6.44 4.38 5.31
C ILE A 343 -6.62 4.50 6.84
N VAL A 344 -6.78 3.38 7.55
CA VAL A 344 -6.99 3.38 9.00
C VAL A 344 -5.78 3.95 9.74
N SER A 345 -4.57 3.52 9.40
CA SER A 345 -3.34 4.02 10.04
C SER A 345 -3.11 5.50 9.76
N ASN A 346 -3.29 5.95 8.52
CA ASN A 346 -3.16 7.35 8.16
C ASN A 346 -4.23 8.22 8.83
N SER A 347 -5.46 7.72 8.99
CA SER A 347 -6.46 8.39 9.80
C SER A 347 -5.95 8.54 11.24
N LEU A 348 -5.56 7.47 11.92
CA LEU A 348 -5.10 7.54 13.31
C LEU A 348 -3.91 8.51 13.49
N LEU A 349 -2.96 8.55 12.55
CA LEU A 349 -1.77 9.39 12.65
C LEU A 349 -2.03 10.86 12.35
N PHE A 350 -2.85 11.17 11.35
CA PHE A 350 -2.98 12.52 10.81
C PHE A 350 -4.29 13.22 11.17
N ILE A 351 -5.25 12.55 11.80
CA ILE A 351 -6.58 13.14 12.02
C ILE A 351 -6.55 14.37 12.94
N LYS A 352 -5.71 14.39 13.98
CA LYS A 352 -5.51 15.58 14.83
C LYS A 352 -4.91 16.75 14.07
N TYR A 353 -3.85 16.49 13.31
CA TYR A 353 -3.22 17.49 12.44
C TYR A 353 -4.22 18.06 11.44
N THR A 354 -5.06 17.20 10.87
CA THR A 354 -6.11 17.57 9.92
C THR A 354 -7.17 18.45 10.57
N ALA A 355 -7.66 18.05 11.75
CA ALA A 355 -8.61 18.84 12.51
C ALA A 355 -8.06 20.24 12.85
N LYS A 356 -6.77 20.32 13.23
CA LYS A 356 -6.10 21.60 13.52
C LYS A 356 -5.96 22.47 12.27
N THR A 357 -5.45 21.91 11.17
CA THR A 357 -5.21 22.63 9.90
C THR A 357 -6.51 23.18 9.30
N PHE A 358 -7.57 22.37 9.26
CA PHE A 358 -8.87 22.80 8.74
C PHE A 358 -9.67 23.62 9.77
N ASN A 359 -9.12 23.88 10.95
CA ASN A 359 -9.80 24.55 12.05
C ASN A 359 -11.16 23.91 12.34
N ILE A 360 -11.19 22.59 12.49
CA ILE A 360 -12.34 21.81 12.96
C ILE A 360 -12.27 21.67 14.48
N GLY A 361 -11.07 21.44 15.01
CA GLY A 361 -10.81 21.13 16.41
C GLY A 361 -9.31 21.07 16.67
N ASP A 362 -8.90 20.76 17.91
CA ASP A 362 -7.50 20.77 18.35
C ASP A 362 -6.80 22.15 18.16
N VAL A 363 -7.56 23.25 18.28
CA VAL A 363 -7.07 24.62 18.13
C VAL A 363 -6.95 25.29 19.49
N ASP A 364 -5.73 25.73 19.84
CA ASP A 364 -5.46 26.50 21.04
C ASP A 364 -5.74 27.99 20.78
N TYR A 365 -6.63 28.58 21.58
CA TYR A 365 -6.95 30.00 21.49
C TYR A 365 -6.19 30.77 22.56
N LYS A 366 -5.46 31.80 22.10
CA LYS A 366 -4.88 32.82 22.98
C LYS A 366 -5.99 33.55 23.74
N PHE A 367 -7.07 33.93 23.05
CA PHE A 367 -8.31 34.35 23.70
C PHE A 367 -9.54 34.18 22.80
N LEU A 368 -10.70 34.02 23.45
CA LEU A 368 -12.03 34.04 22.86
C LEU A 368 -12.83 35.21 23.46
N LEU A 369 -13.35 36.10 22.61
CA LEU A 369 -14.27 37.16 23.02
C LEU A 369 -15.71 36.69 22.79
N VAL A 370 -16.52 36.73 23.83
CA VAL A 370 -17.87 36.15 23.86
C VAL A 370 -18.86 37.20 24.36
N ASP A 371 -20.08 37.19 23.83
CA ASP A 371 -21.19 38.00 24.33
C ASP A 371 -21.47 37.68 25.81
N LYS A 372 -21.65 38.73 26.62
CA LYS A 372 -21.94 38.62 28.06
C LYS A 372 -23.15 37.76 28.40
N SER A 373 -24.12 37.62 27.49
CA SER A 373 -25.26 36.71 27.65
C SER A 373 -24.86 35.23 27.78
N ALA A 374 -23.67 34.85 27.32
CA ALA A 374 -23.14 33.49 27.46
C ALA A 374 -22.39 33.24 28.78
N LEU A 375 -22.28 34.23 29.67
CA LEU A 375 -21.58 34.11 30.95
C LEU A 375 -22.12 32.96 31.82
N LYS A 376 -23.43 32.68 31.72
CA LYS A 376 -24.07 31.55 32.43
C LYS A 376 -23.71 30.16 31.89
N ALA A 377 -23.22 30.09 30.64
CA ALA A 377 -22.79 28.84 30.01
C ALA A 377 -21.32 28.51 30.29
N LEU A 378 -20.57 29.45 30.89
CA LEU A 378 -19.17 29.24 31.24
C LEU A 378 -19.04 28.46 32.55
N PRO A 379 -18.06 27.55 32.68
CA PRO A 379 -17.76 26.90 33.95
C PRO A 379 -17.42 27.93 35.03
N SER A 380 -17.97 27.78 36.24
CA SER A 380 -17.67 28.69 37.36
C SER A 380 -16.17 28.75 37.66
N SER A 381 -15.48 27.61 37.55
CA SER A 381 -14.03 27.47 37.74
C SER A 381 -13.18 28.27 36.75
N LEU A 382 -13.75 28.71 35.62
CA LEU A 382 -13.06 29.52 34.61
C LEU A 382 -13.04 31.01 34.97
N CYS A 383 -14.01 31.46 35.76
CA CYS A 383 -14.18 32.88 36.13
C CYS A 383 -13.84 33.13 37.60
N GLU A 384 -13.44 32.11 38.36
CA GLU A 384 -12.96 32.22 39.73
C GLU A 384 -11.47 32.65 39.75
N ALA A 385 -11.14 33.67 40.54
CA ALA A 385 -9.81 34.26 40.61
C ALA A 385 -8.78 33.25 41.17
N LYS A 386 -7.98 32.63 40.28
CA LYS A 386 -6.86 31.77 40.67
C LYS A 386 -5.54 32.55 40.69
N GLY A 387 -5.21 33.14 41.85
CA GLY A 387 -3.84 33.62 42.14
C GLY A 387 -3.32 34.77 41.27
N LYS A 388 -2.15 35.32 41.63
CA LYS A 388 -1.72 36.67 41.26
C LYS A 388 -1.16 36.90 39.84
N GLU A 389 -1.17 35.94 38.92
CA GLU A 389 -0.51 36.16 37.61
C GLU A 389 -1.26 35.74 36.33
N GLN A 390 -2.44 35.10 36.40
CA GLN A 390 -3.27 34.88 35.20
C GLN A 390 -4.76 35.01 35.55
N THR A 391 -5.45 35.96 34.92
CA THR A 391 -6.92 36.03 34.93
C THR A 391 -7.46 35.20 33.76
N PRO A 392 -7.98 33.98 33.98
CA PRO A 392 -8.53 33.13 32.92
C PRO A 392 -9.75 33.74 32.21
N CYS A 393 -10.34 34.79 32.80
CA CYS A 393 -11.50 35.50 32.26
C CYS A 393 -11.45 37.00 32.62
N GLU A 394 -11.67 37.86 31.63
CA GLU A 394 -11.87 39.31 31.77
C GLU A 394 -13.32 39.66 31.37
N ILE A 395 -14.08 40.29 32.27
CA ILE A 395 -15.47 40.66 32.02
C ILE A 395 -15.54 42.17 31.77
N ASP A 396 -16.05 42.56 30.61
CA ASP A 396 -16.34 43.94 30.21
C ASP A 396 -17.86 44.20 30.27
N GLU A 397 -18.29 45.44 30.00
CA GLU A 397 -19.70 45.84 30.04
C GLU A 397 -20.58 45.00 29.09
N LYS A 398 -20.05 44.66 27.90
CA LYS A 398 -20.77 43.98 26.81
C LYS A 398 -20.22 42.60 26.44
N ALA A 399 -18.99 42.28 26.82
CA ALA A 399 -18.31 41.07 26.37
C ALA A 399 -17.49 40.42 27.50
N VAL A 400 -17.14 39.16 27.29
CA VAL A 400 -16.35 38.32 28.19
C VAL A 400 -15.20 37.77 27.38
N LYS A 401 -13.96 38.06 27.80
CA LYS A 401 -12.75 37.58 27.17
C LYS A 401 -12.17 36.44 27.97
N ILE A 402 -12.07 35.28 27.34
CA ILE A 402 -11.68 34.02 27.96
C ILE A 402 -10.31 33.63 27.41
N TYR A 403 -9.40 33.25 28.29
CA TYR A 403 -8.04 32.83 27.96
C TYR A 403 -7.86 31.33 28.18
N ASP A 404 -6.80 30.75 27.59
CA ASP A 404 -6.37 29.39 27.88
C ASP A 404 -7.41 28.30 27.58
N VAL A 405 -8.12 28.46 26.47
CA VAL A 405 -9.14 27.53 26.01
C VAL A 405 -8.73 26.87 24.71
N LYS A 406 -8.91 25.55 24.68
CA LYS A 406 -8.71 24.72 23.50
C LYS A 406 -10.05 24.36 22.87
N SER A 407 -10.17 24.51 21.56
CA SER A 407 -11.33 24.05 20.81
C SER A 407 -11.21 22.57 20.52
N LEU A 408 -12.16 21.76 21.00
CA LEU A 408 -12.31 20.36 20.62
C LEU A 408 -13.12 20.21 19.32
N CYS A 409 -14.13 21.06 19.13
CA CYS A 409 -14.89 21.17 17.89
C CYS A 409 -15.45 22.58 17.74
N ASN A 410 -15.33 23.20 16.57
CA ASN A 410 -15.88 24.53 16.30
C ASN A 410 -16.87 24.54 15.11
N ILE A 411 -17.34 23.35 14.71
CA ILE A 411 -18.35 23.17 13.67
C ILE A 411 -19.70 22.98 14.34
N GLY A 412 -20.74 23.55 13.73
CA GLY A 412 -22.13 23.41 14.17
C GLY A 412 -22.61 24.53 15.08
N LYS A 413 -23.75 24.27 15.73
CA LYS A 413 -24.45 25.25 16.59
C LYS A 413 -23.67 25.63 17.84
N PHE A 414 -22.87 24.71 18.37
CA PHE A 414 -22.08 24.91 19.59
C PHE A 414 -20.60 24.71 19.31
N TYR A 415 -19.77 25.58 19.85
CA TYR A 415 -18.35 25.34 20.02
C TYR A 415 -18.16 24.47 21.26
N TYR A 416 -17.42 23.39 21.08
CA TYR A 416 -17.04 22.47 22.14
C TYR A 416 -15.62 22.81 22.55
N LEU A 417 -15.48 23.26 23.79
CA LEU A 417 -14.28 23.88 24.31
C LEU A 417 -13.77 23.09 25.52
N GLN A 418 -12.47 23.13 25.75
CA GLN A 418 -11.80 22.53 26.90
C GLN A 418 -10.88 23.56 27.54
N THR A 419 -10.96 23.70 28.86
CA THR A 419 -10.04 24.53 29.63
C THR A 419 -8.68 23.84 29.78
N LYS A 420 -7.61 24.58 30.11
CA LYS A 420 -6.33 23.98 30.52
C LYS A 420 -6.46 22.96 31.67
N ASP A 421 -7.42 23.18 32.57
CA ASP A 421 -7.74 22.26 33.67
C ASP A 421 -8.51 21.00 33.23
N GLY A 422 -8.78 20.84 31.93
CA GLY A 422 -9.43 19.67 31.36
C GLY A 422 -10.96 19.70 31.37
N VAL A 423 -11.58 20.75 31.90
CA VAL A 423 -13.05 20.90 31.97
C VAL A 423 -13.60 21.17 30.57
N LYS A 424 -14.52 20.34 30.11
CA LYS A 424 -15.18 20.46 28.80
C LYS A 424 -16.51 21.21 28.94
N PHE A 425 -16.81 22.12 28.03
CA PHE A 425 -18.06 22.88 28.02
C PHE A 425 -18.48 23.27 26.60
N GLU A 426 -19.74 23.67 26.47
CA GLU A 426 -20.37 24.05 25.19
C GLU A 426 -20.68 25.54 25.18
N LEU A 427 -20.43 26.19 24.06
CA LEU A 427 -20.70 27.60 23.86
C LEU A 427 -21.44 27.81 22.55
N ASP A 428 -22.58 28.51 22.56
CA ASP A 428 -23.31 28.83 21.31
C ASP A 428 -22.38 29.62 20.37
N SER A 429 -22.17 29.11 19.16
CA SER A 429 -21.23 29.69 18.20
C SER A 429 -21.63 31.11 17.79
N ARG A 430 -22.92 31.46 17.86
CA ARG A 430 -23.44 32.82 17.60
C ARG A 430 -23.05 33.83 18.69
N LYS A 431 -22.64 33.34 19.86
CA LYS A 431 -22.21 34.19 20.99
C LYS A 431 -20.72 34.49 20.94
N VAL A 432 -19.95 33.87 20.04
CA VAL A 432 -18.53 34.17 19.84
C VAL A 432 -18.40 35.41 18.96
N ILE A 433 -17.85 36.49 19.52
CA ILE A 433 -17.65 37.77 18.85
C ILE A 433 -16.34 37.77 18.06
N SER A 434 -15.24 37.30 18.68
CA SER A 434 -13.95 37.20 18.01
C SER A 434 -13.07 36.13 18.66
N ARG A 435 -12.04 35.69 17.94
CA ARG A 435 -11.11 34.64 18.37
C ARG A 435 -9.69 34.95 17.89
N VAL A 436 -8.71 34.73 18.75
CA VAL A 436 -7.29 34.83 18.42
C VAL A 436 -6.61 33.52 18.77
N LYS A 437 -5.95 32.92 17.79
CA LYS A 437 -5.20 31.66 17.93
C LYS A 437 -3.81 31.95 18.51
N GLU A 438 -3.21 30.95 19.14
CA GLU A 438 -1.77 30.96 19.47
C GLU A 438 -0.89 30.89 18.23
#